data_AF-A0A822FQW5-F1
#
_entry.id   AF-A0A822FQW5-F1
#
_cell.length_a   1.000
_cell.length_b   1.000
_cell.length_c   1.000
_cell.angle_alpha   90.00
_cell.angle_beta   90.00
_cell.angle_gamma   90.00
#
_symmetry.space_group_name_H-M   'P 1'
#
loop_
_entity.id
_entity.type
_entity.pdbx_description
1 polymer ?
#
loop_
_entity_poly.entity_id
_entity_poly.type
_entity_poly.pdbx_seq_one_letter_code
_entity_poly.pdbx_strand_id
1 'polypeptide(L)'
;AKVIDKKIAYPDYLVSDNNTKLENDYSMYVFNTSFIYNTFKIYQIKAIENFQFLRKPIVRKVWPSISSASINGYYDPSQNQIIIPAGIHQMPYFHKDAPK
;
A
#
# COMPACT_ATOMS: atom_id res chain seq x y z
N ALA A 1 -15.43 22.21 -3.80
CA ALA A 1 -14.06 21.66 -3.92
C ALA A 1 -14.03 20.26 -3.32
N LYS A 2 -13.47 19.24 -4.00
CA LYS A 2 -13.28 17.91 -3.39
C LYS A 2 -12.09 18.01 -2.43
N VAL A 3 -12.36 17.94 -1.13
CA VAL A 3 -11.34 18.13 -0.07
C VAL A 3 -10.73 16.79 0.37
N ILE A 4 -11.47 15.69 0.20
CA ILE A 4 -11.07 14.32 0.59
C ILE A 4 -10.51 13.58 -0.64
N ASP A 5 -9.30 13.01 -0.49
CA ASP A 5 -8.70 12.15 -1.51
C ASP A 5 -9.20 10.69 -1.36
N LYS A 6 -9.26 9.95 -2.47
CA LYS A 6 -9.76 8.57 -2.49
C LYS A 6 -8.73 7.63 -3.09
N LYS A 7 -8.37 6.58 -2.34
CA LYS A 7 -7.52 5.49 -2.80
C LYS A 7 -8.37 4.23 -2.93
N ILE A 8 -8.60 3.75 -4.14
CA ILE A 8 -9.55 2.68 -4.44
C ILE A 8 -8.81 1.50 -5.07
N ALA A 9 -9.03 0.31 -4.55
CA ALA A 9 -8.45 -0.96 -4.97
C ALA A 9 -6.95 -1.09 -4.68
N TYR A 10 -6.11 -0.56 -5.57
CA TYR A 10 -4.66 -0.67 -5.52
C TYR A 10 -3.99 0.49 -6.28
N PRO A 11 -2.72 0.80 -5.98
CA PRO A 11 -1.94 1.73 -6.79
C PRO A 11 -1.72 1.22 -8.23
N ASP A 12 -1.83 2.11 -9.22
CA ASP A 12 -1.67 1.77 -10.64
C ASP A 12 -0.32 1.09 -10.97
N TYR A 13 0.75 1.45 -10.24
CA TYR A 13 2.08 0.88 -10.47
C TYR A 13 2.19 -0.60 -10.09
N LEU A 14 1.21 -1.18 -9.38
CA LEU A 14 1.21 -2.62 -9.06
C LEU A 14 0.84 -3.49 -10.27
N VAL A 15 0.17 -2.91 -11.26
CA VAL A 15 -0.32 -3.63 -12.45
C VAL A 15 0.20 -3.02 -13.76
N SER A 16 1.07 -2.01 -13.67
CA SER A 16 1.65 -1.38 -14.85
C SER A 16 2.62 -2.32 -15.54
N ASP A 17 2.59 -2.38 -16.88
CA ASP A 17 3.56 -3.16 -17.67
C ASP A 17 5.02 -2.77 -17.37
N ASN A 18 5.24 -1.54 -16.92
CA ASN A 18 6.52 -1.06 -16.44
C ASN A 18 6.69 -1.29 -14.92
N ASN A 19 7.29 -2.43 -14.55
CA ASN A 19 7.50 -2.84 -13.17
C ASN A 19 8.66 -2.13 -12.44
N THR A 20 9.34 -1.15 -13.07
CA THR A 20 10.54 -0.52 -12.48
C THR A 20 10.31 0.04 -11.07
N LYS A 21 9.13 0.61 -10.79
CA LYS A 21 8.83 1.14 -9.45
C LYS A 21 8.75 0.01 -8.42
N LEU A 22 8.03 -1.06 -8.75
CA LEU A 22 7.87 -2.23 -7.88
C LEU A 22 9.22 -2.91 -7.63
N GLU A 23 10.01 -3.12 -8.68
CA GLU A 23 11.35 -3.70 -8.58
C GLU A 23 12.28 -2.86 -7.71
N ASN A 24 12.26 -1.52 -7.87
CA ASN A 24 13.05 -0.62 -7.03
C ASN A 24 12.62 -0.68 -5.56
N ASP A 25 11.32 -0.71 -5.29
CA ASP A 25 10.78 -0.80 -3.92
C ASP A 25 11.19 -2.11 -3.23
N TYR A 26 11.34 -3.21 -3.99
CA TYR A 26 11.77 -4.51 -3.46
C TYR A 26 13.26 -4.82 -3.64
N SER A 27 14.05 -3.90 -4.20
CA SER A 27 15.45 -4.16 -4.58
C SER A 27 16.36 -4.55 -3.40
N MET A 28 16.05 -4.11 -2.18
CA MET A 28 16.79 -4.46 -0.96
C MET A 28 16.38 -5.82 -0.36
N TYR A 29 15.24 -6.37 -0.77
CA TYR A 29 14.64 -7.59 -0.20
C TYR A 29 15.20 -8.87 -0.84
N VAL A 30 16.50 -9.08 -0.69
CA VAL A 30 17.19 -10.31 -1.13
C VAL A 30 17.14 -11.36 -0.03
N PHE A 31 16.50 -12.49 -0.27
CA PHE A 31 16.26 -13.53 0.73
C PHE A 31 17.06 -14.81 0.47
N ASN A 32 17.27 -15.59 1.53
CA ASN A 32 17.81 -16.95 1.45
C ASN A 32 16.79 -17.96 2.03
N THR A 33 17.18 -19.20 2.32
CA THR A 33 16.28 -20.23 2.85
C THR A 33 15.99 -20.10 4.36
N SER A 34 16.75 -19.27 5.09
CA SER A 34 16.59 -19.09 6.54
C SER A 34 15.47 -18.11 6.86
N PHE A 35 14.37 -18.64 7.39
CA PHE A 35 13.21 -17.85 7.82
C PHE A 35 13.58 -16.76 8.83
N ILE A 36 14.38 -17.10 9.85
CA ILE A 36 14.74 -16.15 10.91
C ILE A 36 15.62 -15.01 10.38
N TYR A 37 16.58 -15.35 9.50
CA TYR A 37 17.45 -14.35 8.89
C TYR A 37 16.66 -13.40 7.99
N ASN A 38 15.77 -13.94 7.16
CA ASN A 38 14.90 -13.13 6.31
C ASN A 38 13.99 -12.21 7.13
N THR A 39 13.47 -12.71 8.26
CA THR A 39 12.64 -11.93 9.18
C THR A 39 13.42 -10.74 9.75
N PHE A 40 14.64 -10.95 10.27
CA PHE A 40 15.46 -9.85 10.77
C PHE A 40 15.83 -8.86 9.66
N LYS A 41 16.11 -9.36 8.45
CA LYS A 41 16.38 -8.51 7.29
C LYS A 41 15.18 -7.61 6.94
N ILE A 42 13.96 -8.15 6.96
CA ILE A 42 12.74 -7.35 6.73
C ILE A 42 12.62 -6.24 7.78
N TYR A 43 12.84 -6.54 9.06
CA TYR A 43 12.79 -5.53 10.11
C TYR A 43 13.86 -4.44 9.95
N GLN A 44 15.08 -4.83 9.57
CA GLN A 44 16.17 -3.89 9.30
C GLN A 44 15.82 -2.95 8.14
N ILE A 45 15.32 -3.48 7.02
CA ILE A 45 14.94 -2.69 5.85
C ILE A 45 13.82 -1.71 6.23
N LYS A 46 12.76 -2.19 6.90
CA LYS A 46 11.66 -1.33 7.37
C LYS A 46 12.12 -0.21 8.29
N ALA A 47 13.07 -0.47 9.18
CA ALA A 47 13.63 0.56 10.05
C ALA A 47 14.37 1.64 9.24
N ILE A 48 15.21 1.22 8.27
CA ILE A 48 15.92 2.14 7.37
C ILE A 48 14.93 2.98 6.57
N GLU A 49 13.94 2.37 5.94
CA GLU A 49 12.90 3.06 5.17
C GLU A 49 12.16 4.10 6.03
N ASN A 50 11.77 3.74 7.24
CA ASN A 50 11.13 4.66 8.18
C ASN A 50 12.02 5.87 8.51
N PHE A 51 13.31 5.65 8.78
CA PHE A 51 14.25 6.73 9.04
C PHE A 51 14.52 7.60 7.81
N GLN A 52 14.41 7.06 6.59
CA GLN A 52 14.55 7.85 5.36
C GLN A 52 13.44 8.88 5.17
N PHE A 53 12.27 8.71 5.81
CA PHE A 53 11.21 9.72 5.80
C PHE A 53 11.46 10.89 6.76
N LEU A 54 12.43 10.76 7.67
CA LEU A 54 12.79 11.83 8.59
C LEU A 54 13.23 13.08 7.80
N ARG A 55 12.62 14.23 8.12
CA ARG A 55 12.84 15.54 7.45
C ARG A 55 12.39 15.60 5.97
N LYS A 56 11.69 14.60 5.45
CA LYS A 56 11.05 14.68 4.13
C LYS A 56 9.62 15.23 4.26
N PRO A 57 9.14 16.01 3.28
CA PRO A 57 7.75 16.46 3.26
C PRO A 57 6.80 15.27 3.05
N ILE A 58 5.60 15.35 3.62
CA ILE A 58 4.57 14.33 3.41
C ILE A 58 3.92 14.55 2.04
N VAL A 59 3.88 13.51 1.22
CA VAL A 59 3.31 13.56 -0.14
C VAL A 59 1.97 12.84 -0.18
N ARG A 60 0.86 13.59 -0.32
CA ARG A 60 -0.53 13.06 -0.38
C ARG A 60 -0.78 12.03 -1.49
N LYS A 61 0.04 12.03 -2.55
CA LYS A 61 -0.09 11.08 -3.66
C LYS A 61 0.34 9.66 -3.27
N VAL A 62 1.12 9.51 -2.21
CA VAL A 62 1.63 8.22 -1.76
C VAL A 62 0.49 7.41 -1.14
N TRP A 63 0.40 6.14 -1.54
CA TRP A 63 -0.52 5.21 -0.91
C TRP A 63 -0.01 4.84 0.49
N PRO A 64 -0.88 4.85 1.51
CA PRO A 64 -0.48 4.40 2.84
C PRO A 64 -0.10 2.92 2.79
N SER A 65 0.70 2.47 3.76
CA SER A 65 1.14 1.08 3.92
C SER A 65 -0.01 0.16 4.34
N ILE A 66 -0.99 0.00 3.46
CA ILE A 66 -2.16 -0.85 3.60
C ILE A 66 -2.11 -1.87 2.47
N SER A 67 -2.31 -3.15 2.80
CA SER A 67 -2.35 -4.20 1.77
C SER A 67 -3.59 -4.02 0.89
N SER A 68 -3.39 -4.04 -0.43
CA SER A 68 -4.49 -4.01 -1.39
C SER A 68 -5.42 -5.23 -1.26
N ALA A 69 -4.93 -6.33 -0.68
CA ALA A 69 -5.70 -7.54 -0.43
C ALA A 69 -6.52 -7.50 0.88
N SER A 70 -6.44 -6.45 1.67
CA SER A 70 -7.17 -6.34 2.94
C SER A 70 -8.69 -6.22 2.71
N ILE A 71 -9.47 -6.93 3.53
CA ILE A 71 -10.94 -6.85 3.55
C ILE A 71 -11.36 -5.85 4.64
N ASN A 72 -11.15 -4.56 4.40
CA ASN A 72 -11.50 -3.48 5.34
C ASN A 72 -11.63 -2.13 4.61
N GLY A 73 -12.04 -1.07 5.31
CA GLY A 73 -12.00 0.31 4.83
C GLY A 73 -11.36 1.23 5.86
N TYR A 74 -10.57 2.20 5.41
CA TYR A 74 -9.79 3.08 6.29
C TYR A 74 -10.01 4.54 5.97
N TYR A 75 -9.93 5.38 7.00
CA TYR A 75 -9.79 6.83 6.86
C TYR A 75 -8.49 7.27 7.53
N ASP A 76 -7.65 7.98 6.80
CA ASP A 76 -6.43 8.58 7.31
C ASP A 76 -6.66 10.09 7.51
N PRO A 77 -6.81 10.55 8.78
CA PRO A 77 -7.07 11.94 9.08
C PRO A 77 -5.88 12.86 8.77
N SER A 78 -4.65 12.33 8.75
CA SER A 78 -3.44 13.14 8.53
C SER A 78 -3.35 13.64 7.09
N GLN A 79 -3.76 12.81 6.12
CA GLN A 79 -3.79 13.16 4.70
C GLN A 79 -5.20 13.50 4.20
N ASN A 80 -6.22 13.36 5.04
CA ASN A 80 -7.63 13.51 4.70
C ASN A 80 -8.03 12.62 3.51
N GLN A 81 -7.76 11.31 3.63
CA GLN A 81 -7.98 10.34 2.56
C GLN A 81 -8.80 9.14 3.02
N ILE A 82 -9.67 8.64 2.14
CA ILE A 82 -10.41 7.39 2.32
C ILE A 82 -9.72 6.31 1.48
N ILE A 83 -9.41 5.16 2.10
CA ILE A 83 -8.80 4.00 1.43
C ILE A 83 -9.77 2.83 1.45
N ILE A 84 -10.07 2.30 0.26
CA ILE A 84 -10.92 1.13 0.05
C ILE A 84 -10.08 0.12 -0.76
N PRO A 85 -9.38 -0.83 -0.13
CA PRO A 85 -8.54 -1.81 -0.81
C PRO A 85 -9.35 -2.75 -1.72
N ALA A 86 -8.68 -3.43 -2.66
CA ALA A 86 -9.32 -4.34 -3.59
C ALA A 86 -9.99 -5.52 -2.88
N GLY A 87 -9.45 -5.96 -1.74
CA GLY A 87 -9.98 -7.07 -0.96
C GLY A 87 -11.41 -6.87 -0.46
N ILE A 88 -11.90 -5.64 -0.25
CA ILE A 88 -13.30 -5.41 0.15
C ILE A 88 -14.25 -5.31 -1.05
N HIS A 89 -13.75 -5.20 -2.29
CA HIS A 89 -14.56 -5.15 -3.51
C HIS A 89 -15.04 -6.53 -3.97
N GLN A 90 -15.68 -7.25 -3.06
CA GLN A 90 -16.27 -8.56 -3.29
C GLN A 90 -17.59 -8.67 -2.53
N MET A 91 -18.37 -9.72 -2.82
CA MET A 91 -19.56 -10.02 -2.03
C MET A 91 -19.18 -10.26 -0.55
N PRO A 92 -20.04 -9.86 0.41
CA PRO A 92 -21.37 -9.24 0.22
C PRO A 92 -21.33 -7.71 0.04
N TYR A 93 -20.15 -7.09 0.10
CA TYR A 93 -20.00 -5.64 0.13
C TYR A 93 -20.19 -4.97 -1.23
N PHE A 94 -19.69 -5.61 -2.29
CA PHE A 94 -19.76 -5.06 -3.64
C PHE A 94 -19.82 -6.18 -4.69
N HIS A 95 -20.79 -6.08 -5.59
CA HIS A 95 -20.82 -6.82 -6.84
C HIS A 95 -21.48 -5.95 -7.90
N LYS A 96 -20.92 -5.89 -9.11
CA LYS A 96 -21.40 -4.99 -10.17
C LYS A 96 -22.86 -5.23 -10.56
N ASP A 97 -23.31 -6.49 -10.42
CA ASP A 97 -24.66 -6.93 -10.75
C ASP A 97 -25.59 -7.02 -9.51
N ALA A 98 -25.10 -6.66 -8.32
CA ALA A 98 -25.95 -6.62 -7.13
C ALA A 98 -26.98 -5.48 -7.23
N PRO A 99 -28.19 -5.66 -6.66
CA PRO A 99 -29.13 -4.56 -6.47
C PRO A 99 -28.48 -3.39 -5.73
N LYS A 100 -28.92 -2.17 -6.05
CA LYS A 100 -28.49 -0.95 -5.38
C LYS A 100 -29.18 -0.75 -4.05
#